data_AF-A0A6J6HII4-F1
#
_entry.id   AF-A0A6J6HII4-F1
#
_cell.length_a   1.000
_cell.length_b   1.000
_cell.length_c   1.000
_cell.angle_alpha   90.00
_cell.angle_beta   90.00
_cell.angle_gamma   90.00
#
_symmetry.space_group_name_H-M   'P 1'
#
loop_
_entity.id
_entity.type
_entity.pdbx_description
1 polymer ?
#
loop_
_entity_poly.entity_id
_entity_poly.type
_entity_poly.pdbx_seq_one_letter_code
_entity_poly.pdbx_strand_id
1 'polypeptide(L)'
;MITLALESGATATPEAVLFWFLAPLAVLSALGMLLVKKAVHSALLLAWVMVTLAIFYIAQDALFLGIVQVVVYTGAVMMLFLFILMLVGVDSSDSLVETIKGQRATAITAAVGVGGLLISLISRAVQAKPAVGLKDLEIVGNVQSIATELFTKYVWAFEVVSALLITAALGAMVLAHSQKPIAKNLQRDKSIARFRGASLATAAGLPSSGVYSRHNAVDVPALLPDGTPAPSSISATLNARGNMIDSKLFELELKEEEEN
;
A
#
# COMPACT_ATOMS: atom_id res chain seq x y z
N MET A 1 -21.55 40.05 35.47
CA MET A 1 -20.99 39.16 34.42
C MET A 1 -20.70 37.75 34.92
N ILE A 2 -20.23 37.55 36.16
CA ILE A 2 -20.08 36.20 36.77
C ILE A 2 -21.45 35.56 37.09
N THR A 3 -22.45 36.38 37.45
CA THR A 3 -23.80 35.92 37.78
C THR A 3 -24.62 35.43 36.58
N LEU A 4 -24.37 35.94 35.36
CA LEU A 4 -25.07 35.51 34.14
C LEU A 4 -24.55 34.15 33.62
N ALA A 5 -23.31 33.79 33.96
CA ALA A 5 -22.69 32.50 33.61
C ALA A 5 -23.15 31.35 34.53
N LEU A 6 -23.65 31.67 35.73
CA LEU A 6 -24.22 30.72 36.68
C LEU A 6 -25.67 30.36 36.34
N GLU A 7 -26.42 31.27 35.73
CA GLU A 7 -27.84 31.09 35.39
C GLU A 7 -28.05 30.26 34.11
N SER A 8 -27.04 30.14 33.25
CA SER A 8 -27.11 29.40 31.97
C SER A 8 -26.75 27.91 32.04
N GLY A 9 -26.42 27.36 33.21
CA GLY A 9 -26.20 25.91 33.39
C GLY A 9 -25.10 25.31 32.50
N ALA A 10 -24.12 26.11 32.04
CA ALA A 10 -23.24 25.73 30.95
C ALA A 10 -21.75 25.99 31.24
N THR A 11 -21.19 25.44 32.32
CA THR A 11 -19.75 25.12 32.47
C THR A 11 -19.58 24.06 33.57
N ALA A 12 -18.88 22.93 33.44
CA ALA A 12 -18.18 22.29 32.35
C ALA A 12 -18.18 20.78 32.66
N THR A 13 -18.86 19.97 31.87
CA THR A 13 -18.72 18.51 32.01
C THR A 13 -17.35 18.11 31.43
N PRO A 14 -16.66 17.07 31.93
CA PRO A 14 -15.35 16.63 31.43
C PRO A 14 -15.28 16.48 29.90
N GLU A 15 -16.41 16.12 29.29
CA GLU A 15 -16.62 15.95 27.86
C GLU A 15 -16.49 17.28 27.09
N ALA A 16 -16.94 18.40 27.66
CA ALA A 16 -16.82 19.72 27.04
C ALA A 16 -15.36 20.19 26.99
N VAL A 17 -14.59 19.95 28.06
CA VAL A 17 -13.15 20.25 28.10
C VAL A 17 -12.41 19.38 27.08
N LEU A 18 -12.73 18.09 27.04
CA LEU A 18 -12.19 17.14 26.07
C LEU A 18 -12.47 17.60 24.63
N PHE A 19 -13.71 18.01 24.33
CA PHE A 19 -14.10 18.48 23.00
C PHE A 19 -13.31 19.72 22.58
N TRP A 20 -13.27 20.76 23.43
CA TRP A 20 -12.58 22.01 23.09
C TRP A 20 -11.06 21.85 22.96
N PHE A 21 -10.47 20.80 23.54
CA PHE A 21 -9.07 20.48 23.35
C PHE A 21 -8.82 19.64 22.08
N LEU A 22 -9.53 18.53 21.89
CA LEU A 22 -9.28 17.61 20.78
C LEU A 22 -9.85 18.10 19.45
N ALA A 23 -10.93 18.87 19.42
CA ALA A 23 -11.59 19.26 18.16
C ALA A 23 -10.72 20.18 17.31
N PRO A 24 -10.09 21.25 17.86
CA PRO A 24 -9.15 22.05 17.09
C PRO A 24 -7.97 21.23 16.60
N LEU A 25 -7.47 20.29 17.41
CA LEU A 25 -6.33 19.44 17.05
C LEU A 25 -6.69 18.49 15.90
N ALA A 26 -7.90 17.91 15.90
CA ALA A 26 -8.40 17.11 14.78
C ALA A 26 -8.50 17.93 13.48
N VAL A 27 -9.03 19.15 13.55
CA VAL A 27 -9.12 20.06 12.39
C VAL A 27 -7.73 20.42 11.87
N LEU A 28 -6.79 20.76 12.76
CA LEU A 28 -5.40 21.05 12.39
C LEU A 28 -4.72 19.84 11.75
N SER A 29 -4.94 18.63 12.25
CA SER A 29 -4.42 17.40 11.64
C SER A 29 -5.05 17.12 10.28
N ALA A 30 -6.36 17.33 10.13
CA ALA A 30 -7.07 17.16 8.86
C ALA A 30 -6.62 18.17 7.79
N LEU A 31 -6.32 19.41 8.17
CA LEU A 31 -5.70 20.38 7.28
C LEU A 31 -4.24 20.02 7.01
N GLY A 32 -3.50 19.63 8.04
CA GLY A 32 -2.09 19.25 7.96
C GLY A 32 -1.85 18.09 6.99
N MET A 33 -2.72 17.08 6.96
CA MET A 33 -2.54 15.93 6.06
C MET A 33 -2.59 16.32 4.56
N LEU A 34 -3.23 17.44 4.21
CA LEU A 34 -3.27 17.98 2.84
C LEU A 34 -2.03 18.82 2.51
N LEU A 35 -1.37 19.38 3.52
CA LEU A 35 -0.24 20.31 3.37
C LEU A 35 1.12 19.61 3.43
N VAL A 36 1.18 18.45 4.09
CA VAL A 36 2.45 17.73 4.29
C VAL A 36 2.90 17.03 3.01
N LYS A 37 4.17 17.26 2.64
CA LYS A 37 4.78 16.72 1.41
C LYS A 37 5.03 15.21 1.44
N LYS A 38 5.27 14.64 2.63
CA LYS A 38 5.60 13.22 2.78
C LYS A 38 4.32 12.43 3.09
N ALA A 39 3.96 11.49 2.23
CA ALA A 39 2.74 10.70 2.36
C ALA A 39 2.61 9.95 3.70
N VAL A 40 3.73 9.46 4.24
CA VAL A 40 3.75 8.79 5.56
C VAL A 40 3.24 9.72 6.67
N HIS A 41 3.65 10.99 6.66
CA HIS A 41 3.22 11.97 7.66
C HIS A 41 1.75 12.34 7.46
N SER A 42 1.28 12.44 6.21
CA SER A 42 -0.15 12.63 5.90
C SER A 42 -1.00 11.48 6.46
N ALA A 43 -0.54 10.23 6.30
CA ALA A 43 -1.23 9.06 6.84
C ALA A 43 -1.23 9.03 8.38
N LEU A 44 -0.13 9.40 9.05
CA LEU A 44 -0.10 9.53 10.52
C LEU A 44 -1.07 10.61 11.03
N LEU A 45 -1.19 11.74 10.33
CA LEU A 45 -2.16 12.78 10.66
C LEU A 45 -3.61 12.30 10.46
N LEU A 46 -3.88 11.51 9.41
CA LEU A 46 -5.19 10.88 9.24
C LEU A 46 -5.48 9.87 10.36
N ALA A 47 -4.50 9.08 10.79
CA ALA A 47 -4.64 8.17 11.93
C ALA A 47 -5.00 8.92 13.23
N TRP A 48 -4.34 10.07 13.46
CA TRP A 48 -4.67 10.94 14.59
C TRP A 48 -6.13 11.42 14.57
N VAL A 49 -6.63 11.82 13.39
CA VAL A 49 -8.04 12.21 13.22
C VAL A 49 -8.97 11.03 13.53
N MET A 50 -8.68 9.82 13.02
CA MET A 50 -9.51 8.64 13.26
C MET A 50 -9.60 8.25 14.75
N VAL A 51 -8.48 8.34 15.48
CA VAL A 51 -8.46 8.13 16.94
C VAL A 51 -9.24 9.22 17.66
N THR A 52 -9.07 10.48 17.27
CA THR A 52 -9.80 11.60 17.89
C THR A 52 -11.31 11.45 17.70
N LEU A 53 -11.77 11.03 16.52
CA LEU A 53 -13.18 10.73 16.27
C LEU A 53 -13.68 9.56 17.13
N ALA A 54 -12.88 8.52 17.35
CA ALA A 54 -13.25 7.43 18.26
C ALA A 54 -13.47 7.92 19.69
N ILE A 55 -12.61 8.83 20.17
CA ILE A 55 -12.76 9.46 21.49
C ILE A 55 -14.06 10.27 21.54
N PHE A 56 -14.41 11.01 20.48
CA PHE A 56 -15.68 11.74 20.42
C PHE A 56 -16.90 10.83 20.42
N TYR A 57 -16.87 9.68 19.74
CA TYR A 57 -17.96 8.71 19.82
C TYR A 57 -18.15 8.18 21.24
N ILE A 58 -17.06 7.84 21.93
CA ILE A 58 -17.14 7.39 23.33
C ILE A 58 -17.68 8.50 24.24
N ALA A 59 -17.21 9.74 24.05
CA ALA A 59 -17.69 10.90 24.83
C ALA A 59 -19.16 11.28 24.54
N GLN A 60 -19.74 10.79 23.45
CA GLN A 60 -21.14 10.98 23.07
C GLN A 60 -22.01 9.74 23.38
N ASP A 61 -21.59 8.89 24.32
CA ASP A 61 -22.29 7.65 24.72
C ASP A 61 -22.44 6.60 23.59
N ALA A 62 -21.66 6.72 22.51
CA ALA A 62 -21.63 5.78 21.40
C ALA A 62 -20.45 4.79 21.51
N LEU A 63 -20.39 4.05 22.63
CA LEU A 63 -19.27 3.16 22.95
C LEU A 63 -18.99 2.11 21.86
N PHE A 64 -20.03 1.45 21.34
CA PHE A 64 -19.87 0.46 20.28
C PHE A 64 -19.24 1.06 19.02
N LEU A 65 -19.74 2.21 18.58
CA LEU A 65 -19.22 2.91 17.39
C LEU A 65 -17.78 3.38 17.61
N GLY A 66 -17.45 3.86 18.81
CA GLY A 66 -16.09 4.24 19.18
C GLY A 66 -15.11 3.05 19.10
N ILE A 67 -15.49 1.88 19.60
CA ILE A 67 -14.66 0.67 19.53
C ILE A 67 -14.49 0.22 18.08
N VAL A 68 -15.57 0.17 17.29
CA VAL A 68 -15.51 -0.17 15.86
C VAL A 68 -14.63 0.81 15.08
N GLN A 69 -14.66 2.10 15.43
CA GLN A 69 -13.79 3.12 14.85
C GLN A 69 -12.30 2.79 15.05
N VAL A 70 -11.92 2.38 16.27
CA VAL A 70 -10.54 1.99 16.57
C VAL A 70 -10.16 0.70 15.83
N VAL A 71 -11.00 -0.33 15.89
CA VAL A 71 -10.66 -1.65 15.33
C VAL A 71 -10.62 -1.63 13.80
N VAL A 72 -11.63 -1.04 13.16
CA VAL A 72 -11.79 -1.10 11.70
C VAL A 72 -11.04 0.04 11.02
N TYR A 73 -11.32 1.30 11.38
CA TYR A 73 -10.74 2.44 10.67
C TYR A 73 -9.28 2.67 11.06
N THR A 74 -8.98 2.77 12.35
CA THR A 74 -7.60 2.98 12.82
C THR A 74 -6.77 1.71 12.77
N GLY A 75 -7.37 0.54 13.01
CA GLY A 75 -6.68 -0.74 12.97
C GLY A 75 -6.49 -1.24 11.54
N ALA A 76 -7.54 -1.79 10.93
CA ALA A 76 -7.43 -2.47 9.64
C ALA A 76 -7.18 -1.52 8.46
N VAL A 77 -8.02 -0.50 8.29
CA VAL A 77 -7.99 0.36 7.09
C VAL A 77 -6.73 1.22 7.06
N MET A 78 -6.38 1.86 8.19
CA MET A 78 -5.17 2.68 8.26
C MET A 78 -3.89 1.86 8.08
N MET A 79 -3.78 0.67 8.68
CA MET A 79 -2.60 -0.18 8.50
C MET A 79 -2.46 -0.64 7.04
N LEU A 80 -3.56 -0.98 6.37
CA LEU A 80 -3.55 -1.29 4.94
C LEU A 80 -3.07 -0.09 4.12
N PHE A 81 -3.59 1.11 4.42
CA PHE A 81 -3.20 2.33 3.73
C PHE A 81 -1.71 2.66 3.92
N LEU A 82 -1.20 2.57 5.16
CA LEU A 82 0.21 2.76 5.47
C LEU A 82 1.11 1.75 4.74
N PHE A 83 0.71 0.48 4.71
CA PHE A 83 1.44 -0.57 4.01
C PHE A 83 1.51 -0.29 2.50
N ILE A 84 0.38 0.06 1.88
CA ILE A 84 0.33 0.39 0.45
C ILE A 84 1.19 1.61 0.14
N LEU A 85 1.06 2.69 0.92
CA LEU A 85 1.86 3.90 0.72
C LEU A 85 3.37 3.62 0.84
N MET A 86 3.77 2.76 1.78
CA MET A 86 5.16 2.39 1.95
C MET A 86 5.68 1.51 0.80
N LEU A 87 4.86 0.56 0.32
CA LEU A 87 5.22 -0.34 -0.77
C LEU A 87 5.37 0.39 -2.10
N VAL A 88 4.48 1.35 -2.39
CA VAL A 88 4.47 2.10 -3.65
C VAL A 88 5.71 3.01 -3.79
N GLY A 89 6.40 3.33 -2.69
CA GLY A 89 7.60 4.17 -2.73
C GLY A 89 7.26 5.61 -3.11
N VAL A 90 7.12 6.49 -2.12
CA VAL A 90 6.75 7.89 -2.34
C VAL A 90 7.98 8.76 -2.63
N ASP A 91 8.51 8.63 -3.84
CA ASP A 91 9.35 9.68 -4.44
C ASP A 91 8.46 10.63 -5.23
N SER A 92 8.14 11.77 -4.64
CA SER A 92 7.49 12.87 -5.34
C SER A 92 8.27 14.16 -5.14
N SER A 93 9.17 14.43 -6.08
CA SER A 93 9.42 15.80 -6.52
C SER A 93 8.27 16.23 -7.43
N ASP A 94 7.09 16.45 -6.86
CA ASP A 94 5.98 17.02 -7.62
C ASP A 94 6.29 18.49 -7.92
N SER A 95 6.32 18.84 -9.21
CA SER A 95 6.41 20.23 -9.61
C SER A 95 5.09 20.92 -9.27
N LEU A 96 5.14 22.09 -8.62
CA LEU A 96 3.97 22.92 -8.31
C LEU A 96 3.39 23.63 -9.56
N VAL A 97 3.71 23.14 -10.77
CA VAL A 97 3.26 23.73 -12.02
C VAL A 97 1.81 23.32 -12.24
N GLU A 98 0.90 24.29 -12.14
CA GLU A 98 -0.51 24.09 -12.46
C GLU A 98 -0.67 23.69 -13.93
N THR A 99 -1.25 22.52 -14.19
CA THR A 99 -1.63 22.10 -15.55
C THR A 99 -2.71 23.02 -16.14
N ILE A 100 -3.62 23.52 -15.30
CA ILE A 100 -4.71 24.43 -15.65
C ILE A 100 -4.57 25.70 -14.81
N LYS A 101 -4.27 26.84 -15.45
CA LYS A 101 -4.09 28.13 -14.78
C LYS A 101 -5.34 28.49 -13.97
N GLY A 102 -5.19 28.74 -12.68
CA GLY A 102 -6.28 29.19 -11.80
C GLY A 102 -7.12 28.07 -11.18
N GLN A 103 -6.79 26.80 -11.44
CA GLN A 103 -7.46 25.66 -10.82
C GLN A 103 -7.32 25.67 -9.29
N ARG A 104 -6.15 26.05 -8.77
CA ARG A 104 -5.92 26.06 -7.33
C ARG A 104 -6.74 27.14 -6.63
N ALA A 105 -6.79 28.35 -7.20
CA ALA A 105 -7.58 29.44 -6.66
C ALA A 105 -9.08 29.09 -6.67
N THR A 106 -9.58 28.57 -7.78
CA THR A 106 -10.99 28.14 -7.90
C THR A 106 -11.33 27.00 -6.94
N ALA A 107 -10.45 26.00 -6.77
CA ALA A 107 -10.64 24.92 -5.80
C ALA A 107 -10.67 25.43 -4.35
N ILE A 108 -9.78 26.35 -3.98
CA ILE A 108 -9.77 26.96 -2.65
C ILE A 108 -11.04 27.77 -2.42
N THR A 109 -11.46 28.61 -3.37
CA THR A 109 -12.70 29.39 -3.26
C THR A 109 -13.92 28.48 -3.15
N ALA A 110 -13.97 27.40 -3.92
CA ALA A 110 -15.04 26.41 -3.84
C ALA A 110 -15.06 25.69 -2.47
N ALA A 111 -13.91 25.26 -1.97
CA ALA A 111 -13.80 24.60 -0.67
C ALA A 111 -14.24 25.52 0.48
N VAL A 112 -13.81 26.79 0.47
CA VAL A 112 -14.24 27.80 1.45
C VAL A 112 -15.73 28.11 1.32
N GLY A 113 -16.24 28.23 0.09
CA GLY A 113 -17.65 28.49 -0.18
C GLY A 113 -18.55 27.37 0.32
N VAL A 114 -18.22 26.11 0.01
CA VAL A 114 -18.96 24.93 0.48
C VAL A 114 -18.82 24.78 2.00
N GLY A 115 -17.63 24.97 2.55
CA GLY A 115 -17.39 24.91 4.00
C GLY A 115 -18.22 25.96 4.76
N GLY A 116 -18.21 27.21 4.29
CA GLY A 116 -19.01 28.30 4.87
C GLY A 116 -20.52 28.04 4.77
N LEU A 117 -20.98 27.50 3.64
CA LEU A 117 -22.37 27.10 3.44
C LEU A 117 -22.78 26.01 4.43
N LEU A 118 -21.98 24.94 4.57
CA LEU A 118 -22.26 23.85 5.51
C LEU A 118 -22.30 24.35 6.95
N ILE A 119 -21.33 25.19 7.36
CA ILE A 119 -21.31 25.81 8.70
C ILE A 119 -22.59 26.63 8.91
N SER A 120 -22.97 27.48 7.95
CA SER A 120 -24.18 28.31 8.04
C SER A 120 -25.45 27.46 8.19
N LEU A 121 -25.60 26.41 7.38
CA LEU A 121 -26.75 25.52 7.44
C LEU A 121 -26.82 24.76 8.78
N ILE A 122 -25.69 24.23 9.25
CA ILE A 122 -25.62 23.51 10.52
C ILE A 122 -25.89 24.47 11.68
N SER A 123 -25.26 25.65 11.72
CA SER A 123 -25.50 26.66 12.75
C SER A 123 -26.97 27.09 12.81
N ARG A 124 -27.64 27.23 11.66
CA ARG A 124 -29.07 27.54 11.61
C ARG A 124 -29.92 26.36 12.11
N ALA A 125 -29.58 25.14 11.72
CA ALA A 125 -30.31 23.94 12.12
C ALA A 125 -30.20 23.66 13.63
N VAL A 126 -29.02 23.86 14.21
CA VAL A 126 -28.76 23.65 15.64
C VAL A 126 -29.47 24.71 16.48
N GLN A 127 -29.49 25.98 16.06
CA GLN A 127 -30.21 27.04 16.79
C GLN A 127 -31.74 26.91 16.67
N ALA A 128 -32.25 26.25 15.63
CA ALA A 128 -33.68 26.10 15.39
C ALA A 128 -34.34 24.98 16.21
N LYS A 129 -33.58 24.06 16.82
CA LYS A 129 -34.12 22.94 17.59
C LYS A 129 -33.52 22.90 18.99
N PRO A 130 -34.32 22.85 20.06
CA PRO A 130 -33.78 22.65 21.41
C PRO A 130 -33.06 21.30 21.49
N ALA A 131 -31.97 21.25 22.25
CA ALA A 131 -31.23 20.02 22.48
C ALA A 131 -32.12 18.99 23.20
N VAL A 132 -32.51 17.93 22.48
CA VAL A 132 -33.25 16.82 23.06
C VAL A 132 -32.23 15.93 23.76
N GLY A 133 -32.16 16.02 25.08
CA GLY A 133 -31.25 15.21 25.89
C GLY A 133 -31.67 13.74 25.89
N LEU A 134 -30.71 12.84 26.15
CA LEU A 134 -30.91 11.39 26.21
C LEU A 134 -31.67 10.89 27.45
N LYS A 135 -32.34 11.78 28.19
CA LYS A 135 -32.88 11.52 29.54
C LYS A 135 -34.08 10.57 29.58
N ASP A 136 -34.81 10.44 28.47
CA ASP A 136 -36.09 9.70 28.42
C ASP A 136 -35.98 8.35 27.68
N LEU A 137 -34.77 7.90 27.32
CA LEU A 137 -34.57 6.60 26.68
C LEU A 137 -34.08 5.59 27.70
N GLU A 138 -34.90 4.58 27.97
CA GLU A 138 -34.50 3.35 28.64
C GLU A 138 -33.57 2.60 27.67
N ILE A 139 -32.27 2.92 27.70
CA ILE A 139 -31.30 2.35 26.76
C ILE A 139 -31.04 0.90 27.19
N VAL A 140 -31.84 -0.03 26.66
CA VAL A 140 -31.37 -1.39 26.39
C VAL A 140 -30.09 -1.21 25.57
N GLY A 141 -28.97 -1.79 26.06
CA GLY A 141 -27.61 -1.48 25.64
C GLY A 141 -27.43 -1.16 24.14
N ASN A 142 -26.57 -0.19 23.85
CA ASN A 142 -26.35 0.38 22.51
C ASN A 142 -26.18 -0.72 21.42
N VAL A 143 -25.48 -1.81 21.75
CA VAL A 143 -25.26 -2.95 20.84
C VAL A 143 -26.54 -3.71 20.53
N GLN A 144 -27.35 -4.03 21.53
CA GLN A 144 -28.58 -4.81 21.37
C GLN A 144 -29.62 -4.05 20.54
N SER A 145 -29.73 -2.74 20.78
CA SER A 145 -30.63 -1.86 20.02
C SER A 145 -30.21 -1.76 18.56
N ILE A 146 -28.91 -1.57 18.28
CA ILE A 146 -28.37 -1.59 16.90
C ILE A 146 -28.63 -2.94 16.24
N ALA A 147 -28.36 -4.05 16.93
CA ALA A 147 -28.56 -5.39 16.39
C ALA A 147 -30.03 -5.64 16.03
N THR A 148 -30.96 -5.21 16.89
CA THR A 148 -32.40 -5.36 16.65
C THR A 148 -32.82 -4.61 15.39
N GLU A 149 -32.44 -3.34 15.24
CA GLU A 149 -32.74 -2.56 14.03
C GLU A 149 -32.06 -3.13 12.78
N LEU A 150 -30.81 -3.57 12.90
CA LEU A 150 -30.03 -4.13 11.78
C LEU A 150 -30.66 -5.41 11.23
N PHE A 151 -31.10 -6.32 12.12
CA PHE A 151 -31.65 -7.62 11.75
C PHE A 151 -33.18 -7.64 11.58
N THR A 152 -33.88 -6.52 11.78
CA THR A 152 -35.32 -6.43 11.53
C THR A 152 -35.65 -5.45 10.41
N LYS A 153 -35.28 -4.18 10.59
CA LYS A 153 -35.61 -3.10 9.66
C LYS A 153 -34.61 -2.97 8.51
N TYR A 154 -33.33 -3.14 8.80
CA TYR A 154 -32.24 -2.91 7.84
C TYR A 154 -31.63 -4.19 7.26
N VAL A 155 -32.37 -5.31 7.26
CA VAL A 155 -31.89 -6.61 6.76
C VAL A 155 -31.36 -6.52 5.33
N TRP A 156 -32.06 -5.80 4.44
CA TRP A 156 -31.61 -5.61 3.07
C TRP A 156 -30.30 -4.83 2.96
N ALA A 157 -30.11 -3.80 3.80
CA ALA A 157 -28.85 -3.06 3.82
C ALA A 157 -27.72 -3.95 4.34
N PHE A 158 -27.98 -4.78 5.36
CA PHE A 158 -27.03 -5.75 5.89
C PHE A 158 -26.60 -6.79 4.83
N GLU A 159 -27.55 -7.34 4.07
CA GLU A 159 -27.27 -8.32 3.00
C GLU A 159 -26.46 -7.70 1.86
N VAL A 160 -26.80 -6.48 1.43
CA VAL A 160 -26.05 -5.76 0.39
C VAL A 160 -24.61 -5.48 0.85
N VAL A 161 -24.41 -5.07 2.10
CA VAL A 161 -23.06 -4.88 2.67
C VAL A 161 -22.30 -6.21 2.75
N SER A 162 -22.97 -7.31 3.11
CA SER A 162 -22.34 -8.64 3.14
C SER A 162 -21.87 -9.08 1.75
N ALA A 163 -22.70 -8.90 0.72
CA ALA A 163 -22.33 -9.15 -0.67
C ALA A 163 -21.17 -8.24 -1.14
N LEU A 164 -21.18 -6.97 -0.72
CA LEU A 164 -20.09 -6.03 -1.00
C LEU A 164 -18.77 -6.50 -0.37
N LEU A 165 -18.77 -6.98 0.87
CA LEU A 165 -17.57 -7.47 1.55
C LEU A 165 -17.00 -8.74 0.88
N ILE A 166 -17.87 -9.68 0.48
CA ILE A 166 -17.46 -10.87 -0.29
C ILE A 166 -16.83 -10.45 -1.63
N THR A 167 -17.48 -9.52 -2.33
CA THR A 167 -17.01 -9.01 -3.62
C THR A 167 -15.69 -8.26 -3.47
N ALA A 168 -15.53 -7.45 -2.42
CA ALA A 168 -14.29 -6.74 -2.15
C ALA A 168 -13.13 -7.71 -1.85
N ALA A 169 -13.38 -8.76 -1.06
CA ALA A 169 -12.38 -9.79 -0.78
C ALA A 169 -11.98 -10.57 -2.04
N LEU A 170 -12.94 -10.97 -2.87
CA LEU A 170 -12.69 -11.63 -4.14
C LEU A 170 -11.93 -10.71 -5.11
N GLY A 171 -12.36 -9.46 -5.22
CA GLY A 171 -11.73 -8.44 -6.05
C GLY A 171 -10.28 -8.20 -5.64
N ALA A 172 -10.02 -8.04 -4.34
CA ALA A 172 -8.67 -7.91 -3.80
C ALA A 172 -7.80 -9.14 -4.11
N MET A 173 -8.33 -10.35 -3.94
CA MET A 173 -7.61 -11.59 -4.26
C MET A 173 -7.24 -11.67 -5.75
N VAL A 174 -8.19 -11.39 -6.64
CA VAL A 174 -7.97 -11.45 -8.10
C VAL A 174 -6.99 -10.37 -8.56
N LEU A 175 -7.11 -9.14 -8.05
CA LEU A 175 -6.23 -8.02 -8.40
C LEU A 175 -4.81 -8.19 -7.84
N ALA A 176 -4.68 -8.71 -6.62
CA ALA A 176 -3.38 -8.98 -6.00
C ALA A 176 -2.71 -10.24 -6.59
N HIS A 177 -3.45 -11.09 -7.32
CA HIS A 177 -2.92 -12.27 -7.95
C HIS A 177 -2.06 -11.90 -9.16
N SER A 178 -0.76 -11.72 -8.93
CA SER A 178 0.22 -11.55 -10.01
C SER A 178 0.41 -12.88 -10.74
N GLN A 179 -0.16 -13.00 -11.94
CA GLN A 179 0.20 -14.07 -12.86
C GLN A 179 1.61 -13.81 -13.38
N LYS A 180 2.50 -14.80 -13.27
CA LYS A 180 3.82 -14.72 -13.92
C LYS A 180 3.58 -14.68 -15.43
N PRO A 181 3.92 -13.58 -16.13
CA PRO A 181 3.56 -13.40 -17.54
C PRO A 181 4.31 -14.35 -18.48
N ILE A 182 5.34 -15.03 -17.99
CA ILE A 182 6.11 -16.00 -18.75
C ILE A 182 5.64 -17.39 -18.30
N ALA A 183 4.80 -18.03 -19.12
CA ALA A 183 4.65 -19.47 -19.08
C ALA A 183 6.07 -20.04 -19.18
N LYS A 184 6.55 -20.72 -18.13
CA LYS A 184 7.85 -21.38 -18.20
C LYS A 184 7.78 -22.33 -19.40
N ASN A 185 8.57 -22.06 -20.44
CA ASN A 185 8.66 -22.94 -21.61
C ASN A 185 8.77 -24.37 -21.10
N LEU A 186 7.83 -25.23 -21.50
CA LEU A 186 7.87 -26.63 -21.08
C LEU A 186 9.17 -27.23 -21.61
N GLN A 187 9.65 -28.29 -20.96
CA GLN A 187 10.84 -29.01 -21.41
C GLN A 187 10.70 -29.45 -22.88
N ARG A 188 9.48 -29.77 -23.31
CA ARG A 188 9.14 -30.07 -24.71
C ARG A 188 9.39 -28.87 -25.64
N ASP A 189 8.92 -27.68 -25.28
CA ASP A 189 9.09 -26.47 -26.11
C ASP A 189 10.57 -26.10 -26.22
N LYS A 190 11.31 -26.21 -25.10
CA LYS A 190 12.77 -26.02 -25.08
C LYS A 190 13.49 -27.04 -25.97
N SER A 191 13.06 -28.30 -25.95
CA SER A 191 13.61 -29.35 -26.82
C SER A 191 13.34 -29.05 -28.30
N ILE A 192 12.08 -28.76 -28.66
CA ILE A 192 11.69 -28.44 -30.04
C ILE A 192 12.45 -27.20 -30.56
N ALA A 193 12.59 -26.16 -29.73
CA ALA A 193 13.33 -24.94 -30.09
C ALA A 193 14.81 -25.21 -30.39
N ARG A 194 15.46 -26.17 -29.71
CA ARG A 194 16.85 -26.58 -30.01
C ARG A 194 17.01 -27.16 -31.41
N PHE A 195 16.01 -27.91 -31.89
CA PHE A 195 16.06 -28.55 -33.21
C PHE A 195 15.50 -27.69 -34.35
N ARG A 196 14.76 -26.62 -34.04
CA ARG A 196 14.19 -25.69 -35.03
C ARG A 196 15.03 -24.43 -35.27
N GLY A 197 16.18 -24.30 -34.61
CA GLY A 197 17.10 -23.17 -34.79
C GLY A 197 17.82 -23.18 -36.14
N ALA A 198 18.54 -22.10 -36.46
CA ALA A 198 19.29 -21.95 -37.71
C ALA A 198 20.49 -22.93 -37.84
N SER A 199 20.94 -23.50 -36.72
CA SER A 199 22.06 -24.46 -36.69
C SER A 199 21.76 -25.60 -35.72
N LEU A 200 22.07 -26.82 -36.15
CA LEU A 200 21.96 -28.03 -35.32
C LEU A 200 23.17 -28.22 -34.41
N ALA A 201 24.22 -27.42 -34.54
CA ALA A 201 25.45 -27.54 -33.75
C ALA A 201 25.19 -27.39 -32.24
N THR A 202 24.14 -26.65 -31.85
CA THR A 202 23.77 -26.41 -30.45
C THR A 202 22.63 -27.31 -29.97
N ALA A 203 22.17 -28.26 -30.79
CA ALA A 203 21.04 -29.13 -30.45
C ALA A 203 21.32 -30.04 -29.23
N ALA A 204 22.57 -30.50 -29.09
CA ALA A 204 23.05 -31.28 -27.95
C ALA A 204 23.23 -30.46 -26.66
N GLY A 205 23.13 -29.12 -26.75
CA GLY A 205 23.52 -28.20 -25.68
C GLY A 205 24.95 -27.69 -25.86
N LEU A 206 25.25 -26.57 -25.20
CA LEU A 206 26.59 -26.03 -25.15
C LEU A 206 27.46 -26.89 -24.24
N PRO A 207 28.77 -27.04 -24.52
CA PRO A 207 29.68 -27.73 -23.62
C PRO A 207 29.67 -27.03 -22.26
N SER A 208 29.66 -27.80 -21.17
CA SER A 208 29.82 -27.23 -19.83
C SER A 208 31.20 -26.63 -19.68
N SER A 209 31.31 -25.58 -18.85
CA SER A 209 32.59 -25.01 -18.42
C SER A 209 33.53 -26.08 -17.88
N GLY A 210 34.84 -25.92 -18.08
CA GLY A 210 35.86 -26.81 -17.54
C GLY A 210 35.98 -28.20 -18.21
N VAL A 211 35.23 -28.48 -19.27
CA VAL A 211 35.37 -29.74 -20.03
C VAL A 211 36.69 -29.74 -20.79
N TYR A 212 37.48 -30.81 -20.65
CA TYR A 212 38.85 -30.95 -21.18
C TYR A 212 39.90 -29.94 -20.64
N SER A 213 39.52 -29.02 -19.74
CA SER A 213 40.49 -28.17 -19.06
C SER A 213 41.10 -28.91 -17.86
N ARG A 214 42.23 -28.40 -17.34
CA ARG A 214 42.84 -28.93 -16.12
C ARG A 214 42.05 -28.60 -14.83
N HIS A 215 41.02 -27.76 -14.93
CA HIS A 215 40.27 -27.28 -13.78
C HIS A 215 38.76 -27.20 -14.08
N ASN A 216 37.97 -28.02 -13.37
CA ASN A 216 36.53 -28.10 -13.53
C ASN A 216 35.82 -27.03 -12.69
N ALA A 217 35.89 -25.78 -13.14
CA ALA A 217 35.23 -24.63 -12.49
C ALA A 217 34.36 -23.85 -13.49
N VAL A 218 33.39 -23.10 -12.97
CA VAL A 218 32.37 -22.39 -13.77
C VAL A 218 32.89 -21.14 -14.48
N ASP A 219 34.04 -20.66 -14.05
CA ASP A 219 34.80 -19.50 -14.54
C ASP A 219 35.97 -19.92 -15.45
N VAL A 220 36.07 -21.19 -15.82
CA VAL A 220 37.08 -21.75 -16.73
C VAL A 220 36.39 -22.25 -18.01
N PRO A 221 36.78 -21.80 -19.21
CA PRO A 221 36.17 -22.30 -20.44
C PRO A 221 36.55 -23.77 -20.70
N ALA A 222 35.67 -24.49 -21.39
CA ALA A 222 36.01 -25.78 -21.96
C ALA A 222 37.07 -25.63 -23.04
N LEU A 223 37.89 -26.66 -23.26
CA LEU A 223 38.87 -26.69 -24.34
C LEU A 223 38.35 -27.52 -25.52
N LEU A 224 38.60 -27.04 -26.73
CA LEU A 224 38.36 -27.76 -27.97
C LEU A 224 39.46 -28.83 -28.18
N PRO A 225 39.27 -29.79 -29.11
CA PRO A 225 40.28 -30.82 -29.39
C PRO A 225 41.65 -30.28 -29.84
N ASP A 226 41.70 -29.03 -30.29
CA ASP A 226 42.92 -28.30 -30.68
C ASP A 226 43.57 -27.55 -29.49
N GLY A 227 43.00 -27.65 -28.28
CA GLY A 227 43.49 -26.98 -27.08
C GLY A 227 42.99 -25.54 -26.93
N THR A 228 42.27 -24.98 -27.90
CA THR A 228 41.76 -23.60 -27.82
C THR A 228 40.51 -23.49 -26.93
N PRO A 229 40.28 -22.34 -26.26
CA PRO A 229 39.10 -22.17 -25.41
C PRO A 229 37.81 -22.08 -26.22
N ALA A 230 36.78 -22.82 -25.81
CA ALA A 230 35.44 -22.75 -26.37
C ALA A 230 34.66 -21.56 -25.75
N PRO A 231 34.47 -20.43 -26.47
CA PRO A 231 33.86 -19.22 -25.91
C PRO A 231 32.37 -19.37 -25.59
N SER A 232 31.74 -20.44 -26.07
CA SER A 232 30.32 -20.73 -25.85
C SER A 232 30.06 -21.58 -24.59
N SER A 233 31.12 -22.07 -23.92
CA SER A 233 31.02 -22.87 -22.69
C SER A 233 30.84 -22.05 -21.41
N ILE A 234 31.02 -20.73 -21.51
CA ILE A 234 31.08 -19.81 -20.38
C ILE A 234 29.79 -19.01 -20.22
N SER A 235 29.44 -18.70 -18.97
CA SER A 235 28.26 -17.87 -18.69
C SER A 235 28.49 -16.43 -19.15
N ALA A 236 27.59 -15.90 -19.96
CA ALA A 236 27.62 -14.50 -20.40
C ALA A 236 27.63 -13.51 -19.22
N THR A 237 27.00 -13.87 -18.09
CA THR A 237 26.96 -13.04 -16.89
C THR A 237 28.30 -13.00 -16.14
N LEU A 238 29.06 -14.10 -16.15
CA LEU A 238 30.39 -14.17 -15.54
C LEU A 238 31.41 -13.42 -16.41
N ASN A 239 31.32 -13.59 -17.73
CA ASN A 239 32.14 -12.87 -18.69
C ASN A 239 31.91 -11.34 -18.59
N ALA A 240 30.66 -10.89 -18.52
CA ALA A 240 30.33 -9.46 -18.39
C ALA A 240 30.81 -8.83 -17.07
N ARG A 241 31.02 -9.64 -16.02
CA ARG A 241 31.57 -9.16 -14.73
C ARG A 241 33.10 -9.14 -14.69
N GLY A 242 33.77 -9.75 -15.66
CA GLY A 242 35.24 -9.88 -15.67
C GLY A 242 35.78 -10.90 -14.68
N ASN A 243 34.93 -11.76 -14.11
CA ASN A 243 35.32 -12.78 -13.12
C ASN A 243 35.72 -14.10 -13.79
N MET A 244 36.41 -14.03 -14.93
CA MET A 244 36.83 -15.19 -15.71
C MET A 244 38.33 -15.41 -15.53
N ILE A 245 38.75 -16.66 -15.39
CA ILE A 245 40.17 -17.01 -15.38
C ILE A 245 40.61 -17.17 -16.84
N ASP A 246 41.73 -16.55 -17.21
CA ASP A 246 42.29 -16.66 -18.57
C ASP A 246 42.69 -18.11 -18.86
N SER A 247 42.17 -18.65 -19.97
CA SER A 247 42.39 -20.04 -20.37
C SER A 247 43.81 -20.32 -20.82
N LYS A 248 44.56 -19.30 -21.21
CA LYS A 248 45.96 -19.42 -21.63
C LYS A 248 46.86 -20.05 -20.57
N LEU A 249 46.49 -19.89 -19.30
CA LEU A 249 47.20 -20.50 -18.16
C LEU A 249 47.08 -22.04 -18.13
N PHE A 250 46.17 -22.62 -18.92
CA PHE A 250 45.83 -24.04 -18.88
C PHE A 250 45.96 -24.75 -20.23
N GLU A 251 46.46 -24.05 -21.26
CA GLU A 251 46.81 -24.67 -22.54
C GLU A 251 47.89 -25.74 -22.33
N LEU A 252 47.81 -26.84 -23.08
CA LEU A 252 48.82 -27.89 -23.04
C LEU A 252 50.09 -27.37 -23.73
N GLU A 253 51.19 -27.24 -22.99
CA GLU A 253 52.52 -27.04 -23.58
C GLU A 253 52.81 -28.23 -24.50
N LEU A 254 52.84 -27.99 -25.81
CA LEU A 254 53.34 -28.95 -26.78
C LEU A 254 54.84 -29.11 -26.52
N LYS A 255 55.22 -30.18 -25.82
CA LYS A 255 56.61 -30.63 -25.85
C LYS A 255 56.91 -31.04 -27.29
N GLU A 256 57.75 -30.26 -27.96
CA GLU A 256 58.43 -30.75 -29.16
C GLU A 256 59.22 -31.99 -28.70
N GLU A 257 58.81 -33.16 -29.17
CA GLU A 257 59.63 -34.37 -29.04
C GLU A 257 60.90 -34.10 -29.85
N GLU A 258 62.01 -33.86 -29.15
CA GLU A 258 63.34 -33.88 -29.76
C GLU A 258 63.54 -35.28 -30.36
N GLU A 259 63.43 -35.34 -31.68
CA GLU A 259 63.70 -36.50 -32.51
C GLU A 259 65.20 -36.82 -32.39
N ASN A 260 65.54 -37.89 -31.65
CA ASN A 260 66.90 -38.47 -31.58
C ASN A 260 67.18 -39.38 -32.77
#